data_AF-A0A4Q2XH97-F1
#
_entry.id   AF-A0A4Q2XH97-F1
#
_cell.length_a   1.000
_cell.length_b   1.000
_cell.length_c   1.000
_cell.angle_alpha   90.00
_cell.angle_beta   90.00
_cell.angle_gamma   90.00
#
_symmetry.space_group_name_H-M   'P 1'
#
loop_
_entity.id
_entity.type
_entity.pdbx_description
1 polymer ?
#
loop_
_entity_poly.entity_id
_entity_poly.type
_entity_poly.pdbx_seq_one_letter_code
_entity_poly.pdbx_strand_id
1 'polypeptide(L)'
;MKSFGEQVRQADAIVRVVVKETQVARASEGVTSPIDSMSAKCEVVEQYKGKPGTDKSVQIHCERKQPEFALIRKDGEYVVILGKQSKGDEGSSPPVKAAYQVKDGKVTDPENKGKEITLEELQKKIRGHDNGHG
;
A
#
# COMPACT_ATOMS: atom_id res chain seq x y z
N MET A 1 5.17 -13.01 8.43
CA MET A 1 5.10 -12.02 7.33
C MET A 1 5.67 -12.67 6.09
N LYS A 2 5.02 -12.52 4.93
CA LYS A 2 5.54 -13.02 3.65
C LYS A 2 6.78 -12.22 3.25
N SER A 3 7.77 -12.86 2.63
CA SER A 3 8.97 -12.17 2.12
C SER A 3 8.59 -11.11 1.09
N PHE A 4 9.38 -10.03 0.99
CA PHE A 4 9.13 -8.95 0.03
C PHE A 4 8.96 -9.45 -1.40
N GLY A 5 9.85 -10.33 -1.86
CA GLY A 5 9.74 -10.92 -3.20
C GLY A 5 8.43 -11.67 -3.45
N GLU A 6 7.88 -12.34 -2.43
CA GLU A 6 6.57 -13.00 -2.54
C GLU A 6 5.44 -11.97 -2.62
N GLN A 7 5.52 -10.88 -1.84
CA GLN A 7 4.58 -9.77 -1.93
C GLN A 7 4.59 -9.14 -3.33
N VAL A 8 5.77 -8.90 -3.91
CA VAL A 8 5.93 -8.33 -5.25
C VAL A 8 5.39 -9.26 -6.34
N ARG A 9 5.61 -10.57 -6.21
CA ARG A 9 5.10 -11.56 -7.17
C ARG A 9 3.58 -11.72 -7.11
N GLN A 10 2.99 -11.65 -5.91
CA GLN A 10 1.55 -11.74 -5.71
C GLN A 10 0.83 -10.39 -5.89
N ALA A 11 1.59 -9.30 -5.97
CA ALA A 11 1.06 -7.96 -6.19
C ALA A 11 0.40 -7.87 -7.56
N ASP A 12 -0.79 -7.28 -7.56
CA ASP A 12 -1.45 -6.86 -8.78
C ASP A 12 -0.86 -5.55 -9.29
N ALA A 13 -0.65 -4.60 -8.37
CA ALA A 13 -0.01 -3.33 -8.63
C ALA A 13 0.90 -2.91 -7.46
N ILE A 14 1.96 -2.17 -7.79
CA ILE A 14 2.85 -1.54 -6.82
C ILE A 14 3.03 -0.09 -7.24
N VAL A 15 2.64 0.81 -6.35
CA VAL A 15 2.52 2.23 -6.66
C VAL A 15 3.06 3.08 -5.53
N ARG A 16 3.69 4.21 -5.88
CA ARG A 16 4.03 5.27 -4.95
C ARG A 16 2.88 6.26 -4.93
N VAL A 17 2.45 6.61 -3.72
CA VAL A 17 1.27 7.42 -3.50
C VAL A 17 1.53 8.50 -2.46
N VAL A 18 0.83 9.62 -2.61
CA VAL A 18 0.77 10.67 -1.60
C VAL A 18 -0.64 10.69 -1.02
N VAL A 19 -0.74 10.64 0.30
CA VAL A 19 -2.03 10.67 1.00
C VAL A 19 -2.59 12.08 0.94
N LYS A 20 -3.69 12.27 0.22
CA LYS A 20 -4.34 13.59 0.09
C LYS A 20 -5.35 13.82 1.21
N GLU A 21 -6.12 12.78 1.53
CA GLU A 21 -7.21 12.85 2.49
C GLU A 21 -7.27 11.56 3.30
N THR A 22 -7.52 11.68 4.59
CA THR A 22 -7.77 10.54 5.48
C THR A 22 -9.14 10.71 6.09
N GLN A 23 -10.03 9.75 5.86
CA GLN A 23 -11.35 9.66 6.46
C GLN A 23 -11.32 8.59 7.54
N VAL A 24 -11.67 8.97 8.76
CA VAL A 24 -11.86 8.02 9.86
C VAL A 24 -13.36 7.82 10.02
N ALA A 25 -13.83 6.64 9.61
CA ALA A 25 -15.21 6.25 9.87
C ALA A 25 -15.26 5.71 11.31
N ARG A 26 -15.78 6.53 12.22
CA ARG A 26 -16.20 6.04 13.54
C ARG A 26 -17.55 5.36 13.38
N ALA A 27 -17.62 4.05 13.59
CA ALA A 27 -18.89 3.38 13.75
C ALA A 27 -19.64 3.98 14.96
N SER A 28 -20.90 4.35 14.78
CA SER A 28 -21.77 4.94 15.81
C SER A 28 -21.87 4.04 17.06
N GLU A 29 -22.14 4.66 18.22
CA GLU A 29 -22.46 3.96 19.47
C GLU A 29 -23.55 2.90 19.23
N GLY A 30 -23.27 1.63 19.55
CA GLY A 30 -24.23 0.52 19.46
C GLY A 30 -23.71 -0.76 18.81
N VAL A 31 -22.54 -0.72 18.14
CA VAL A 31 -21.89 -1.92 17.60
C VAL A 31 -20.94 -2.49 18.66
N THR A 32 -21.04 -3.79 18.96
CA THR A 32 -20.24 -4.53 19.97
C THR A 32 -18.71 -4.52 19.71
N SER A 33 -18.26 -3.87 18.65
CA SER A 33 -16.86 -3.57 18.39
C SER A 33 -16.77 -2.25 17.63
N PRO A 34 -16.23 -1.17 18.22
CA PRO A 34 -15.98 0.05 17.47
C PRO A 34 -14.95 -0.25 16.38
N ILE A 35 -15.43 -0.38 15.15
CA ILE A 35 -14.54 -0.42 13.99
C ILE A 35 -14.17 1.02 13.70
N ASP A 36 -13.05 1.48 14.27
CA ASP A 36 -12.35 2.66 13.77
C ASP A 36 -11.70 2.24 12.44
N SER A 37 -12.50 2.28 11.36
CA SER A 37 -12.00 2.04 10.01
C SER A 37 -11.47 3.35 9.46
N MET A 38 -10.18 3.38 9.16
CA MET A 38 -9.56 4.53 8.51
C MET A 38 -9.42 4.23 7.02
N SER A 39 -9.92 5.13 6.18
CA SER A 39 -9.69 5.09 4.75
C SER A 39 -8.83 6.29 4.35
N ALA A 40 -7.77 6.05 3.59
CA ALA A 40 -6.94 7.10 3.03
C ALA A 40 -7.18 7.19 1.52
N LYS A 41 -7.55 8.37 1.02
CA LYS A 41 -7.51 8.66 -0.41
C LYS A 41 -6.10 9.10 -0.76
N CYS A 42 -5.46 8.34 -1.62
CA CYS A 42 -4.09 8.57 -2.04
C CYS A 42 -4.05 8.87 -3.54
N GLU A 43 -3.24 9.85 -3.92
CA GLU A 43 -2.93 10.14 -5.31
C GLU A 43 -1.72 9.32 -5.72
N VAL A 44 -1.82 8.62 -6.86
CA VAL A 44 -0.72 7.85 -7.42
C VAL A 44 0.24 8.82 -8.10
N VAL A 45 1.43 8.96 -7.53
CA VAL A 45 2.51 9.79 -8.10
C VAL A 45 3.41 8.99 -9.03
N GLU A 46 3.61 7.69 -8.77
CA GLU A 46 4.45 6.84 -9.59
C GLU A 46 3.97 5.38 -9.58
N GLN A 47 4.12 4.69 -10.71
CA GLN A 47 3.73 3.29 -10.87
C GLN A 47 4.97 2.44 -11.09
N TYR A 48 5.24 1.51 -10.17
CA TYR A 48 6.37 0.59 -10.27
C TYR A 48 6.00 -0.71 -10.98
N LYS A 49 4.77 -1.21 -10.76
CA LYS A 49 4.27 -2.45 -11.35
C LYS A 49 2.75 -2.40 -11.48
N GLY A 50 2.22 -3.03 -12.54
CA GLY A 50 0.79 -3.18 -12.76
C GLY A 50 0.06 -1.86 -13.01
N LYS A 51 -1.26 -1.90 -13.02
CA LYS A 51 -2.13 -0.71 -13.08
C LYS A 51 -3.04 -0.73 -11.85
N PRO A 52 -3.00 0.27 -10.96
CA PRO A 52 -3.82 0.31 -9.75
C PRO A 52 -5.32 0.52 -10.01
N GLY A 53 -5.71 0.77 -11.27
CA GLY A 53 -7.08 1.05 -11.71
C GLY A 53 -7.10 1.96 -12.94
N THR A 54 -8.29 2.46 -13.28
CA THR A 54 -8.55 3.45 -14.35
C THR A 54 -8.25 4.89 -13.92
N ASP A 55 -8.26 5.17 -12.61
CA ASP A 55 -8.07 6.49 -12.05
C ASP A 55 -6.70 6.64 -11.38
N LYS A 56 -6.14 7.86 -11.43
CA LYS A 56 -4.86 8.21 -10.76
C LYS A 56 -4.97 8.28 -9.24
N SER A 57 -6.06 7.79 -8.66
CA SER A 57 -6.31 7.76 -7.22
C SER A 57 -6.54 6.32 -6.76
N VAL A 58 -5.91 5.95 -5.64
CA VAL A 58 -6.18 4.69 -4.95
C VAL A 58 -6.73 5.02 -3.56
N GLN A 59 -7.83 4.36 -3.20
CA GLN A 59 -8.33 4.40 -1.84
C GLN A 59 -7.74 3.22 -1.07
N ILE A 60 -7.14 3.51 0.07
CA ILE A 60 -6.50 2.51 0.93
C ILE A 60 -7.37 2.35 2.16
N HIS A 61 -7.91 1.16 2.36
CA HIS A 61 -8.62 0.81 3.58
C HIS A 61 -7.64 0.26 4.62
N CYS A 62 -7.57 0.91 5.78
CA CYS A 62 -6.75 0.52 6.91
C CYS A 62 -7.64 0.08 8.06
N GLU A 63 -7.62 -1.22 8.37
CA GLU A 63 -8.27 -1.76 9.55
C GLU A 63 -7.30 -1.74 10.75
N ARG A 64 -7.78 -1.28 11.91
CA ARG A 64 -6.98 -1.13 13.15
C ARG A 64 -6.28 -2.41 13.63
N LYS A 65 -6.69 -3.59 13.13
CA LYS A 65 -6.05 -4.89 13.40
C LYS A 65 -4.70 -5.07 12.68
N GLN A 66 -4.33 -4.16 11.77
CA GLN A 66 -3.06 -4.22 11.06
C GLN A 66 -2.12 -3.11 11.57
N PRO A 67 -1.23 -3.38 12.55
CA PRO A 67 -0.43 -2.36 13.23
C PRO A 67 0.49 -1.57 12.29
N GLU A 68 0.86 -2.16 11.15
CA GLU A 68 1.70 -1.53 10.11
C GLU A 68 0.95 -0.42 9.33
N PHE A 69 -0.38 -0.39 9.42
CA PHE A 69 -1.25 0.56 8.71
C PHE A 69 -1.67 1.76 9.57
N ALA A 70 -1.44 1.70 10.89
CA ALA A 70 -1.68 2.79 11.82
C ALA A 70 -0.79 4.03 11.58
N LEU A 71 0.07 3.99 10.56
CA LEU A 71 1.08 5.00 10.25
C LEU A 71 0.81 5.78 8.96
N ILE A 72 -0.26 5.50 8.22
CA ILE A 72 -0.63 6.28 7.02
C ILE A 72 -1.20 7.62 7.48
N ARG A 73 -0.43 8.70 7.29
CA ARG A 73 -0.79 10.06 7.69
C ARG A 73 -1.10 10.91 6.46
N LYS A 74 -1.98 11.90 6.64
CA LYS A 74 -2.22 12.94 5.64
C LYS A 74 -0.90 13.60 5.22
N ASP A 75 -0.77 13.87 3.93
CA ASP A 75 0.41 14.45 3.27
C ASP A 75 1.66 13.56 3.34
N GLY A 76 1.53 12.34 3.88
CA GLY A 76 2.59 11.35 3.88
C GLY A 76 2.71 10.66 2.51
N GLU A 77 3.93 10.27 2.18
CA GLU A 77 4.23 9.52 0.97
C GLU A 77 4.56 8.07 1.29
N TYR A 78 4.03 7.15 0.49
CA TYR A 78 4.13 5.72 0.73
C TYR A 78 4.29 4.95 -0.58
N VAL A 79 5.08 3.88 -0.55
CA VAL A 79 5.05 2.84 -1.58
C VAL A 79 4.13 1.72 -1.11
N VAL A 80 3.12 1.42 -1.90
CA VAL A 80 2.01 0.55 -1.53
C VAL A 80 1.98 -0.65 -2.46
N ILE A 81 1.91 -1.84 -1.88
CA ILE A 81 1.73 -3.10 -2.60
C ILE A 81 0.25 -3.46 -2.55
N LEU A 82 -0.40 -3.45 -3.72
CA LEU A 82 -1.80 -3.80 -3.90
C LEU A 82 -1.92 -5.28 -4.27
N GLY A 83 -2.80 -5.99 -3.57
CA GLY A 83 -3.13 -7.37 -3.91
C GLY A 83 -4.14 -7.45 -5.05
N LYS A 84 -4.32 -8.66 -5.59
CA LYS A 84 -5.35 -8.94 -6.60
C LYS A 84 -6.74 -8.53 -6.10
N GLN A 85 -7.42 -7.74 -6.92
CA GLN A 85 -8.84 -7.49 -6.79
C GLN A 85 -9.59 -8.77 -7.17
N SER A 86 -10.44 -9.28 -6.28
CA SER A 86 -11.28 -10.43 -6.59
C SER A 86 -12.29 -10.04 -7.67
N LYS A 87 -12.41 -10.85 -8.73
CA LYS A 87 -13.47 -10.68 -9.74
C LYS A 87 -14.82 -10.77 -9.05
N GLY A 88 -15.57 -9.67 -9.00
CA GLY A 88 -16.87 -9.57 -8.32
C GLY A 88 -17.04 -8.28 -7.50
N ASP A 89 -15.93 -7.62 -7.17
CA ASP A 89 -15.88 -6.36 -6.42
C ASP A 89 -15.66 -5.17 -7.37
N GLU A 90 -16.59 -4.94 -8.30
CA GLU A 90 -16.60 -3.73 -9.14
C GLU A 90 -16.90 -2.52 -8.23
N GLY A 91 -15.85 -1.83 -7.80
CA GLY A 91 -15.93 -0.63 -6.96
C GLY A 91 -15.17 -0.72 -5.64
N SER A 92 -14.75 -1.90 -5.20
CA SER A 92 -13.93 -2.02 -3.99
C SER A 92 -12.46 -1.82 -4.29
N SER A 93 -11.82 -1.02 -3.46
CA SER A 93 -10.39 -0.75 -3.58
C SER A 93 -9.58 -2.04 -3.38
N PRO A 94 -8.52 -2.27 -4.19
CA PRO A 94 -7.70 -3.46 -4.05
C PRO A 94 -7.12 -3.54 -2.62
N PRO A 95 -7.07 -4.75 -2.01
CA PRO A 95 -6.60 -4.89 -0.65
C PRO A 95 -5.11 -4.55 -0.60
N VAL A 96 -4.73 -3.65 0.30
CA VAL A 96 -3.32 -3.34 0.51
C VAL A 96 -2.64 -4.48 1.25
N LYS A 97 -1.57 -5.01 0.66
CA LYS A 97 -0.76 -6.09 1.24
C LYS A 97 0.36 -5.55 2.13
N ALA A 98 0.93 -4.41 1.75
CA ALA A 98 1.94 -3.71 2.54
C ALA A 98 2.03 -2.24 2.12
N ALA A 99 2.49 -1.40 3.04
CA ALA A 99 2.81 0.00 2.79
C ALA A 99 4.16 0.35 3.43
N TYR A 100 5.01 1.02 2.67
CA TYR A 100 6.35 1.44 3.09
C TYR A 100 6.41 2.96 3.06
N GLN A 101 6.63 3.59 4.21
CA GLN A 101 6.72 5.04 4.30
C GLN A 101 7.96 5.54 3.56
N VAL A 102 7.77 6.55 2.72
CA VAL A 102 8.87 7.28 2.09
C VAL A 102 9.22 8.48 2.97
N LYS A 103 10.51 8.59 3.32
CA LYS A 103 11.09 9.73 4.02
C LYS A 103 12.32 10.17 3.27
N ASP A 104 12.38 11.44 2.88
CA ASP A 104 13.56 12.00 2.18
C ASP A 104 13.96 11.19 0.92
N GLY A 105 12.97 10.68 0.17
CA GLY A 105 13.21 9.84 -1.02
C GLY A 105 13.75 8.43 -0.73
N LYS A 106 13.67 7.98 0.53
CA LYS A 106 14.11 6.65 0.98
C LYS A 106 12.97 5.89 1.65
N VAL A 107 13.06 4.57 1.63
CA VAL A 107 12.17 3.67 2.35
C VAL A 107 13.00 2.71 3.21
N THR A 108 12.40 2.19 4.28
CA THR A 108 13.00 1.05 4.98
C THR A 108 12.97 -0.17 4.07
N ASP A 109 14.12 -0.82 3.90
CA ASP A 109 14.27 -1.99 3.07
C ASP A 109 13.34 -3.10 3.57
N PRO A 110 12.42 -3.57 2.70
CA PRO A 110 11.40 -4.54 3.09
C PRO A 110 11.98 -5.94 3.34
N GLU A 111 13.20 -6.21 2.86
CA GLU A 111 13.92 -7.46 3.08
C GLU A 111 14.85 -7.40 4.31
N ASN A 112 15.40 -6.22 4.61
CA ASN A 112 16.33 -5.95 5.69
C ASN A 112 15.79 -4.84 6.59
N LYS A 113 14.91 -5.22 7.53
CA LYS A 113 14.34 -4.28 8.52
C LYS A 113 15.46 -3.54 9.25
N GLY A 114 15.52 -2.22 9.07
CA GLY A 114 16.53 -1.34 9.68
C GLY A 114 17.56 -0.76 8.72
N LYS A 115 17.61 -1.21 7.47
CA LYS A 115 18.36 -0.55 6.39
C LYS A 115 17.44 0.38 5.61
N GLU A 116 17.91 1.57 5.26
CA GLU A 116 17.19 2.45 4.35
C GLU A 116 17.74 2.30 2.93
N ILE A 117 16.85 2.26 1.95
CA ILE A 117 17.17 2.19 0.53
C ILE A 117 16.45 3.32 -0.20
N THR A 118 17.02 3.78 -1.32
CA THR A 118 16.36 4.79 -2.15
C THR A 118 15.18 4.19 -2.92
N LEU A 119 14.29 5.05 -3.41
CA LEU A 119 13.18 4.62 -4.28
C LEU A 119 13.68 3.88 -5.53
N GLU A 120 14.82 4.30 -6.09
CA GLU A 120 15.43 3.63 -7.24
C GLU A 120 15.86 2.19 -6.91
N GLU A 121 16.51 1.99 -5.75
CA GLU A 121 16.91 0.66 -5.30
C GLU A 121 15.70 -0.22 -5.01
N LEU A 122 14.65 0.34 -4.42
CA LEU A 122 13.38 -0.36 -4.22
C LEU A 122 12.78 -0.79 -5.56
N GLN A 123 12.76 0.11 -6.55
CA GLN A 123 12.25 -0.17 -7.88
C GLN A 123 13.07 -1.28 -8.58
N LYS A 124 14.40 -1.27 -8.46
CA LYS A 124 15.27 -2.35 -8.96
C LYS A 124 14.92 -3.69 -8.31
N LYS A 125 14.71 -3.73 -7.00
CA LYS A 125 14.27 -4.94 -6.28
C LYS A 125 12.91 -5.43 -6.76
N ILE A 126 11.94 -4.52 -6.91
CA ILE A 126 10.61 -4.84 -7.45
C ILE A 126 10.76 -5.50 -8.84
N ARG A 127 11.53 -4.88 -9.73
CA ARG A 127 11.78 -5.40 -11.08
C ARG A 127 12.52 -6.73 -11.08
N GLY A 128 13.48 -6.91 -10.19
CA GLY A 128 14.23 -8.17 -10.03
C GLY A 128 13.32 -9.33 -9.61
N HIS A 129 12.32 -9.07 -8.76
CA HIS A 129 11.34 -10.08 -8.36
C HIS A 129 10.22 -10.29 -9.40
N ASP A 130 9.87 -9.24 -10.15
CA ASP A 130 8.87 -9.28 -11.22
C ASP A 130 9.36 -10.08 -12.44
N ASN A 131 10.60 -9.85 -12.88
CA ASN A 131 11.20 -10.54 -14.03
C ASN A 131 11.73 -11.95 -13.70
N GLY A 132 11.57 -12.41 -12.46
CA GLY A 132 11.85 -13.80 -12.09
C GLY A 132 10.67 -14.73 -12.45
N HIS A 133 10.41 -14.94 -13.74
CA HIS A 133 9.63 -16.04 -14.34
C HIS A 133 9.81 -15.92 -15.86
N GLY A 134 10.33 -16.90 -16.59
CA GLY A 134 10.81 -18.24 -16.25
C GLY A 134 11.63 -18.82 -17.40
#